data_AF-A0AAV4N4B6-F1
#
_entry.id   AF-A0AAV4N4B6-F1
#
_cell.length_a   1.000
_cell.length_b   1.000
_cell.length_c   1.000
_cell.angle_alpha   90.00
_cell.angle_beta   90.00
_cell.angle_gamma   90.00
#
_symmetry.space_group_name_H-M   'P 1'
#
loop_
_entity.id
_entity.type
_entity.pdbx_description
1 polymer ?
#
loop_
_entity_poly.entity_id
_entity_poly.type
_entity_poly.pdbx_seq_one_letter_code
_entity_poly.pdbx_strand_id
1 'polypeptide(L)'
;MTLCIKGGPAVYPDFGSPDCINWWSKATKKISSLLEYDGLWLVNNEPLSEIDGSVNGCLDDNFNNPPYVPEALNDALYDQTLCMDALLTWKYDIMPHYDAHNLYGHSMAAATEQALASNFPSERKLILSDSTFTGTGHHAGHYLHIPQNSWEVFRSSISDVLRFQMHGVTMTGIGACENPSQNQENDEELCVRWLQCAIFYPLLQLHYEGTEYLHKSLSNKEVIHSIRNALSRRYELLPQLYTLLYLAHIKGSTVVRPLFSQFSN
;
A
#
# COMPACT_ATOMS: atom_id res chain seq x y z
N MET A 1 -9.48 -12.52 -0.66
CA MET A 1 -10.03 -12.76 0.70
C MET A 1 -9.22 -11.92 1.66
N THR A 2 -9.77 -10.80 2.13
CA THR A 2 -9.11 -9.94 3.12
C THR A 2 -9.31 -10.56 4.49
N LEU A 3 -8.24 -11.01 5.15
CA LEU A 3 -8.31 -11.46 6.55
C LEU A 3 -8.34 -10.21 7.44
N CYS A 4 -9.51 -9.59 7.58
CA CYS A 4 -9.70 -8.55 8.59
C CYS A 4 -9.93 -9.22 9.95
N ILE A 5 -8.93 -9.16 10.83
CA ILE A 5 -9.14 -9.43 12.25
C ILE A 5 -9.80 -8.16 12.83
N LYS A 6 -11.12 -8.05 12.72
CA LYS A 6 -11.90 -7.08 13.50
C LYS A 6 -12.28 -7.72 14.84
N GLY A 7 -11.89 -7.07 15.94
CA GLY A 7 -12.52 -7.22 17.25
C GLY A 7 -11.78 -8.09 18.26
N GLY A 8 -10.82 -7.51 18.97
CA GLY A 8 -10.23 -8.06 20.20
C GLY A 8 -8.83 -7.52 20.51
N PRO A 9 -8.33 -7.69 21.74
CA PRO A 9 -6.93 -7.38 22.05
C PRO A 9 -5.97 -8.10 21.10
N ALA A 10 -5.01 -7.37 20.56
CA ALA A 10 -4.02 -7.88 19.62
C ALA A 10 -2.60 -7.66 20.15
N VAL A 11 -1.67 -8.48 19.66
CA VAL A 11 -0.22 -8.29 19.83
C VAL A 11 0.40 -8.00 18.47
N TYR A 12 1.46 -7.21 18.46
CA TYR A 12 2.11 -6.74 17.23
C TYR A 12 3.41 -7.52 17.01
N PRO A 13 3.59 -8.19 15.85
CA PRO A 13 4.82 -8.90 15.55
C PRO A 13 6.00 -7.93 15.33
N ASP A 14 7.13 -8.21 15.95
CA ASP A 14 8.38 -7.49 15.74
C ASP A 14 9.11 -8.03 14.49
N PHE A 15 8.77 -7.50 13.31
CA PHE A 15 9.28 -8.01 12.04
C PHE A 15 10.78 -7.80 11.80
N GLY A 16 11.49 -7.04 12.65
CA GLY A 16 12.94 -6.96 12.59
C GLY A 16 13.66 -8.08 13.36
N SER A 17 12.93 -8.86 14.17
CA SER A 17 13.48 -10.01 14.90
C SER A 17 13.58 -11.26 14.00
N PRO A 18 14.72 -11.98 13.98
CA PRO A 18 14.86 -13.23 13.24
C PRO A 18 13.82 -14.30 13.62
N ASP A 19 13.42 -14.34 14.90
CA ASP A 19 12.42 -15.30 15.38
C ASP A 19 11.03 -14.98 14.83
N CYS A 20 10.68 -13.69 14.75
CA CYS A 20 9.44 -13.24 14.14
C CYS A 20 9.42 -13.54 12.63
N ILE A 21 10.53 -13.32 11.92
CA ILE A 21 10.63 -13.65 10.49
C ILE A 21 10.42 -15.16 10.26
N ASN A 22 11.02 -16.01 11.09
CA ASN A 22 10.83 -17.46 11.03
C ASN A 22 9.38 -17.86 11.34
N TRP A 23 8.77 -17.24 12.35
CA TRP A 23 7.35 -17.43 12.66
C TRP A 23 6.46 -17.02 11.48
N TRP A 24 6.73 -15.86 10.87
CA TRP A 24 5.98 -15.34 9.72
C TRP A 24 6.13 -16.22 8.48
N SER A 25 7.33 -16.75 8.23
CA SER A 25 7.56 -17.74 7.16
C SER A 25 6.74 -19.02 7.37
N LYS A 26 6.65 -19.52 8.61
CA LYS A 26 5.80 -20.67 8.92
C LYS A 26 4.31 -20.32 8.77
N ALA A 27 3.89 -19.12 9.15
CA ALA A 27 2.51 -18.67 9.02
C ALA A 27 2.08 -18.58 7.55
N THR A 28 2.87 -17.92 6.71
CA THR A 28 2.61 -17.80 5.25
C THR A 28 2.57 -19.15 4.54
N LYS A 29 3.44 -20.11 4.93
CA LYS A 29 3.41 -21.50 4.45
C LYS A 29 2.18 -22.27 4.94
N LYS A 30 1.76 -22.05 6.18
CA LYS A 30 0.55 -22.67 6.71
C LYS A 30 -0.68 -22.15 5.98
N ILE A 31 -0.78 -20.86 5.73
CA ILE A 31 -1.88 -20.26 4.95
C ILE A 31 -1.92 -20.89 3.56
N SER A 32 -0.78 -21.08 2.88
CA SER A 32 -0.78 -21.67 1.53
C SER A 32 -1.24 -23.13 1.50
N SER A 33 -1.14 -23.86 2.61
CA SER A 33 -1.70 -25.21 2.71
C SER A 33 -3.22 -25.24 2.87
N LEU A 34 -3.82 -24.09 3.25
CA LEU A 34 -5.27 -23.93 3.44
C LEU A 34 -5.93 -23.22 2.26
N LEU A 35 -5.23 -22.25 1.67
CA LEU A 35 -5.72 -21.40 0.60
C LEU A 35 -4.56 -21.09 -0.36
N GLU A 36 -4.72 -21.44 -1.63
CA GLU A 36 -3.78 -21.03 -2.67
C GLU A 36 -3.86 -19.52 -2.87
N TYR A 37 -2.71 -18.84 -2.84
CA TYR A 37 -2.60 -17.40 -3.05
C TYR A 37 -1.40 -17.04 -3.93
N ASP A 38 -1.55 -15.95 -4.69
CA ASP A 38 -0.54 -15.44 -5.62
C ASP A 38 0.19 -14.19 -5.09
N GLY A 39 -0.28 -13.67 -3.96
CA GLY A 39 0.31 -12.52 -3.30
C GLY A 39 -0.31 -12.23 -1.94
N LEU A 40 0.28 -11.27 -1.25
CA LEU A 40 -0.16 -10.77 0.05
C LEU A 40 -0.28 -9.24 -0.01
N TRP A 41 -1.35 -8.72 0.56
CA TRP A 41 -1.50 -7.29 0.82
C TRP A 41 -1.43 -7.07 2.32
N LEU A 42 -0.38 -6.35 2.74
CA LEU A 42 -0.07 -6.00 4.11
C LEU A 42 -0.77 -4.68 4.42
N VAL A 43 -1.87 -4.78 5.16
CA VAL A 43 -2.73 -3.65 5.54
C VAL A 43 -2.52 -3.29 7.01
N ASN A 44 -2.88 -2.07 7.40
CA ASN A 44 -2.82 -1.59 8.79
C ASN A 44 -1.42 -1.69 9.41
N ASN A 45 -0.37 -1.55 8.59
CA ASN A 45 1.01 -1.80 8.97
C ASN A 45 1.82 -0.51 9.16
N GLU A 46 1.16 0.58 9.54
CA GLU A 46 1.76 1.81 10.02
C GLU A 46 2.64 1.62 11.27
N PRO A 47 2.28 0.86 12.34
CA PRO A 47 1.13 -0.04 12.57
C PRO A 47 -0.10 0.64 13.17
N LEU A 48 -1.28 0.33 12.63
CA LEU A 48 -2.55 0.85 13.13
C LEU A 48 -2.98 0.14 14.41
N SER A 49 -3.41 0.91 15.40
CA SER A 49 -4.13 0.45 16.59
C SER A 49 -5.47 1.17 16.74
N GLU A 50 -6.53 0.44 17.07
CA GLU A 50 -7.86 1.04 17.34
C GLU A 50 -7.91 1.78 18.69
N ILE A 51 -6.89 1.61 19.54
CA ILE A 51 -6.71 2.34 20.80
C ILE A 51 -5.35 3.02 20.80
N ASP A 52 -5.27 4.20 21.41
CA ASP A 52 -4.03 4.96 21.50
C ASP A 52 -3.06 4.26 22.46
N GLY A 53 -1.91 3.85 21.93
CA GLY A 53 -0.86 3.23 22.69
C GLY A 53 -1.07 1.76 23.00
N SER A 54 -1.70 1.47 24.14
CA SER A 54 -1.89 0.10 24.64
C SER A 54 -3.16 -0.03 25.47
N VAL A 55 -3.56 -1.28 25.78
CA VAL A 55 -4.72 -1.57 26.65
C VAL A 55 -4.61 -0.97 28.05
N ASN A 56 -3.40 -0.61 28.49
CA ASN A 56 -3.12 0.02 29.78
C ASN A 56 -2.71 1.50 29.65
N GLY A 57 -2.82 2.08 28.46
CA GLY A 57 -2.23 3.39 28.13
C GLY A 57 -0.71 3.32 27.96
N CYS A 58 -0.07 4.50 27.92
CA CYS A 58 1.38 4.65 27.80
C CYS A 58 2.00 5.26 29.05
N LEU A 59 3.30 5.06 29.23
CA LEU A 59 4.05 5.70 30.31
C LEU A 59 4.15 7.21 30.08
N ASP A 60 4.16 7.98 31.17
CA ASP A 60 4.48 9.40 31.12
C ASP A 60 6.00 9.59 31.08
N ASP A 61 6.56 9.56 29.86
CA ASP A 61 7.98 9.70 29.61
C ASP A 61 8.27 10.57 28.38
N ASN A 62 9.55 10.81 28.10
CA ASN A 62 9.97 11.67 26.98
C ASN A 62 9.76 11.03 25.60
N PHE A 63 9.44 9.73 25.51
CA PHE A 63 9.12 9.08 24.24
C PHE A 63 7.65 9.34 23.88
N ASN A 64 6.75 9.11 24.83
CA ASN A 64 5.31 9.30 24.64
C ASN A 64 4.92 10.78 24.68
N ASN A 65 5.59 11.58 25.51
CA ASN A 65 5.39 13.02 25.67
C ASN A 65 6.68 13.80 25.37
N PRO A 66 7.15 13.83 24.11
CA PRO A 66 8.37 14.53 23.75
C PRO A 66 8.21 16.06 23.93
N PRO A 67 9.31 16.80 24.12
CA PRO A 67 9.26 18.26 24.25
C PRO A 67 8.75 18.98 23.00
N TYR A 68 8.69 18.30 21.86
CA TYR A 68 8.16 18.80 20.61
C TYR A 68 7.41 17.69 19.86
N VAL A 69 6.17 17.99 19.46
CA VAL A 69 5.35 17.15 18.58
C VAL A 69 5.19 17.91 17.25
N PRO A 70 5.54 17.30 16.10
CA PRO A 70 5.30 17.90 14.79
C PRO A 70 3.83 18.24 14.56
N GLU A 71 3.54 19.41 13.99
CA GLU A 71 2.16 19.91 13.74
C GLU A 71 1.34 18.99 12.82
N ALA A 72 2.00 18.18 11.99
CA ALA A 72 1.34 17.24 11.10
C ALA A 72 0.71 16.04 11.82
N LEU A 73 1.02 15.84 13.11
CA LEU A 73 0.49 14.77 13.95
C LEU A 73 -0.56 15.36 14.91
N ASN A 74 -1.49 14.52 15.35
CA ASN A 74 -2.40 14.87 16.44
C ASN A 74 -1.60 15.13 17.74
N ASP A 75 -2.29 15.56 18.81
CA ASP A 75 -1.65 16.00 20.07
C ASP A 75 -0.72 14.94 20.74
N ALA A 76 -0.74 13.67 20.30
CA ALA A 76 0.13 12.60 20.78
C ALA A 76 0.75 11.78 19.65
N LEU A 77 2.02 11.37 19.81
CA LEU A 77 2.72 10.53 18.83
C LEU A 77 2.14 9.11 18.72
N TYR A 78 1.58 8.59 19.81
CA TYR A 78 1.01 7.25 19.90
C TYR A 78 -0.48 7.19 19.52
N ASP A 79 -1.03 8.28 18.97
CA ASP A 79 -2.39 8.32 18.45
C ASP A 79 -2.56 7.28 17.33
N GLN A 80 -3.58 6.42 17.49
CA GLN A 80 -3.88 5.31 16.59
C GLN A 80 -2.70 4.36 16.28
N THR A 81 -1.73 4.26 17.20
CA THR A 81 -0.59 3.35 17.08
C THR A 81 -0.12 2.86 18.46
N LEU A 82 1.06 2.24 18.54
CA LEU A 82 1.63 1.70 19.78
C LEU A 82 2.29 2.79 20.61
N CYS A 83 2.47 2.55 21.91
CA CYS A 83 3.27 3.45 22.75
C CYS A 83 4.69 3.62 22.18
N MET A 84 5.23 4.82 22.29
CA MET A 84 6.54 5.20 21.72
C MET A 84 7.71 4.56 22.45
N ASP A 85 7.52 4.11 23.69
CA ASP A 85 8.48 3.38 24.51
C ASP A 85 8.43 1.85 24.30
N ALA A 86 7.51 1.34 23.47
CA ALA A 86 7.50 -0.07 23.08
C ALA A 86 8.81 -0.44 22.37
N LEU A 87 9.33 -1.65 22.59
CA LEU A 87 10.62 -2.06 22.02
C LEU A 87 10.43 -2.87 20.72
N LEU A 88 11.16 -2.48 19.68
CA LEU A 88 11.21 -3.16 18.39
C LEU A 88 12.67 -3.49 18.01
N THR A 89 12.85 -4.54 17.23
CA THR A 89 14.17 -4.91 16.70
C THR A 89 14.37 -4.28 15.32
N TRP A 90 15.57 -3.77 15.06
CA TRP A 90 15.98 -3.36 13.72
C TRP A 90 17.46 -3.65 13.51
N LYS A 91 17.78 -4.42 12.46
CA LYS A 91 19.17 -4.80 12.09
C LYS A 91 20.03 -5.19 13.30
N TYR A 92 19.50 -6.07 14.15
CA TYR A 92 20.13 -6.62 15.37
C TYR A 92 20.15 -5.73 16.62
N ASP A 93 19.72 -4.47 16.52
CA ASP A 93 19.57 -3.58 17.67
C ASP A 93 18.12 -3.55 18.16
N ILE A 94 17.94 -3.39 19.47
CA ILE A 94 16.63 -3.12 20.08
C ILE A 94 16.53 -1.61 20.28
N MET A 95 15.44 -1.02 19.79
CA MET A 95 15.19 0.42 19.87
C MET A 95 13.73 0.70 20.22
N PRO A 96 13.45 1.87 20.83
CA PRO A 96 12.08 2.28 21.11
C PRO A 96 11.30 2.49 19.81
N HIS A 97 9.99 2.30 19.88
CA HIS A 97 9.06 2.53 18.80
C HIS A 97 9.11 3.98 18.33
N TYR A 98 9.45 4.92 19.21
CA TYR A 98 9.80 6.31 18.87
C TYR A 98 10.78 6.41 17.68
N ASP A 99 11.82 5.57 17.67
CA ASP A 99 12.84 5.57 16.62
C ASP A 99 12.45 4.66 15.43
N ALA A 100 11.69 3.60 15.69
CA ALA A 100 11.38 2.54 14.73
C ALA A 100 9.99 2.61 14.09
N HIS A 101 9.10 3.51 14.50
CA HIS A 101 7.69 3.58 14.08
C HIS A 101 7.56 3.56 12.55
N ASN A 102 8.23 4.50 11.89
CA ASN A 102 8.20 4.63 10.42
C ASN A 102 8.89 3.47 9.68
N LEU A 103 9.50 2.51 10.39
CA LEU A 103 10.13 1.32 9.81
C LEU A 103 9.24 0.08 9.91
N TYR A 104 8.11 0.12 10.63
CA TYR A 104 7.30 -1.08 10.88
C TYR A 104 6.79 -1.69 9.57
N GLY A 105 6.08 -0.92 8.73
CA GLY A 105 5.58 -1.41 7.44
C GLY A 105 6.70 -1.86 6.50
N HIS A 106 7.84 -1.16 6.50
CA HIS A 106 9.02 -1.54 5.74
C HIS A 106 9.61 -2.89 6.19
N SER A 107 9.77 -3.09 7.50
CA SER A 107 10.27 -4.34 8.08
C SER A 107 9.30 -5.50 7.81
N MET A 108 7.99 -5.27 7.89
CA MET A 108 6.96 -6.25 7.55
C MET A 108 7.02 -6.65 6.08
N ALA A 109 7.21 -5.69 5.16
CA ALA A 109 7.37 -5.96 3.74
C ALA A 109 8.62 -6.80 3.46
N ALA A 110 9.77 -6.43 4.06
CA ALA A 110 11.02 -7.18 3.92
C ALA A 110 10.93 -8.61 4.48
N ALA A 111 10.35 -8.76 5.68
CA ALA A 111 10.11 -10.07 6.30
C ALA A 111 9.17 -10.94 5.45
N THR A 112 8.16 -10.33 4.82
CA THR A 112 7.22 -11.01 3.93
C THR A 112 7.90 -11.47 2.64
N GLU A 113 8.72 -10.62 2.01
CA GLU A 113 9.51 -11.01 0.84
C GLU A 113 10.41 -12.21 1.16
N GLN A 114 11.15 -12.14 2.26
CA GLN A 114 12.04 -13.23 2.69
C GLN A 114 11.27 -14.54 2.94
N ALA A 115 10.11 -14.44 3.60
CA ALA A 115 9.23 -15.57 3.85
C ALA A 115 8.73 -16.22 2.54
N LEU A 116 8.24 -15.40 1.60
CA LEU A 116 7.71 -15.88 0.33
C LEU A 116 8.81 -16.43 -0.58
N ALA A 117 9.97 -15.80 -0.66
CA ALA A 117 11.12 -16.29 -1.42
C ALA A 117 11.62 -17.65 -0.90
N SER A 118 11.56 -17.87 0.42
CA SER A 118 11.94 -19.15 1.04
C SER A 118 10.90 -20.26 0.78
N ASN A 119 9.61 -19.90 0.82
CA ASN A 119 8.52 -20.84 0.65
C ASN A 119 8.22 -21.17 -0.82
N PHE A 120 8.45 -20.22 -1.74
CA PHE A 120 8.13 -20.29 -3.17
C PHE A 120 9.32 -19.80 -4.03
N PRO A 121 10.48 -20.50 -4.00
CA PRO A 121 11.73 -20.00 -4.58
C PRO A 121 11.72 -19.81 -6.10
N SER A 122 10.78 -20.43 -6.81
CA SER A 122 10.61 -20.32 -8.27
C SER A 122 9.63 -19.24 -8.70
N GLU A 123 9.02 -18.51 -7.75
CA GLU A 123 7.92 -17.58 -8.03
C GLU A 123 8.21 -16.18 -7.48
N ARG A 124 7.67 -15.17 -8.16
CA ARG A 124 7.58 -13.81 -7.64
C ARG A 124 6.14 -13.55 -7.26
N LYS A 125 5.83 -13.74 -5.98
CA LYS A 125 4.51 -13.41 -5.42
C LYS A 125 4.35 -11.89 -5.36
N LEU A 126 3.14 -11.39 -5.57
CA LEU A 126 2.84 -9.96 -5.42
C LEU A 126 2.82 -9.59 -3.93
N ILE A 127 3.52 -8.53 -3.54
CA ILE A 127 3.41 -7.95 -2.20
C ILE A 127 2.98 -6.49 -2.35
N LEU A 128 1.90 -6.12 -1.67
CA LEU A 128 1.46 -4.74 -1.51
C LEU A 128 1.55 -4.36 -0.03
N SER A 129 1.91 -3.12 0.27
CA SER A 129 2.03 -2.59 1.63
C SER A 129 1.34 -1.23 1.73
N ASP A 130 0.53 -1.02 2.77
CA ASP A 130 -0.09 0.29 3.03
C ASP A 130 0.97 1.29 3.54
N SER A 131 1.74 0.92 4.56
CA SER A 131 2.86 1.73 5.05
C SER A 131 4.14 1.48 4.26
N THR A 132 4.92 2.53 4.01
CA THR A 132 6.18 2.47 3.26
C THR A 132 7.26 3.37 3.89
N PHE A 133 8.52 2.99 3.67
CA PHE A 133 9.69 3.79 4.01
C PHE A 133 10.66 3.81 2.81
N THR A 134 11.75 4.56 2.92
CA THR A 134 12.81 4.56 1.90
C THR A 134 13.31 3.14 1.65
N GLY A 135 13.24 2.70 0.40
CA GLY A 135 13.65 1.36 -0.02
C GLY A 135 12.55 0.29 0.01
N THR A 136 11.33 0.58 0.50
CA THR A 136 10.22 -0.40 0.50
C THR A 136 9.89 -0.90 -0.91
N GLY A 137 10.13 -0.10 -1.95
CA GLY A 137 9.93 -0.51 -3.34
C GLY A 137 10.79 -1.71 -3.80
N HIS A 138 11.82 -2.08 -3.04
CA HIS A 138 12.55 -3.34 -3.24
C HIS A 138 11.69 -4.56 -2.88
N HIS A 139 10.86 -4.43 -1.84
CA HIS A 139 10.14 -5.54 -1.22
C HIS A 139 8.66 -5.59 -1.63
N ALA A 140 8.03 -4.44 -1.84
CA ALA A 140 6.59 -4.35 -2.05
C ALA A 140 6.18 -3.18 -2.96
N GLY A 141 5.03 -3.35 -3.63
CA GLY A 141 4.28 -2.24 -4.21
C GLY A 141 3.43 -1.51 -3.16
N HIS A 142 2.77 -0.44 -3.57
CA HIS A 142 1.93 0.37 -2.70
C HIS A 142 0.62 0.77 -3.40
N TYR A 143 -0.48 0.59 -2.69
CA TYR A 143 -1.80 1.02 -3.14
C TYR A 143 -2.20 2.30 -2.42
N LEU A 144 -2.40 3.37 -3.17
CA LEU A 144 -2.87 4.64 -2.63
C LEU A 144 -4.39 4.59 -2.46
N HIS A 145 -4.83 4.85 -1.23
CA HIS A 145 -6.24 5.00 -0.90
C HIS A 145 -6.69 6.45 -1.17
N ILE A 146 -7.95 6.62 -1.57
CA ILE A 146 -8.55 7.94 -1.82
C ILE A 146 -9.57 8.28 -0.74
N PRO A 147 -9.63 9.53 -0.24
CA PRO A 147 -10.60 9.91 0.79
C PRO A 147 -12.03 10.03 0.23
N GLN A 148 -12.16 10.35 -1.06
CA GLN A 148 -13.45 10.58 -1.72
C GLN A 148 -13.32 10.46 -3.24
N ASN A 149 -14.41 10.12 -3.93
CA ASN A 149 -14.50 10.17 -5.39
C ASN A 149 -14.76 11.61 -5.86
N SER A 150 -13.73 12.34 -6.30
CA SER A 150 -13.91 13.67 -6.90
C SER A 150 -12.90 13.98 -8.00
N TRP A 151 -13.25 14.91 -8.90
CA TRP A 151 -12.35 15.39 -9.95
C TRP A 151 -11.06 16.02 -9.40
N GLU A 152 -11.12 16.61 -8.21
CA GLU A 152 -9.94 17.16 -7.53
C GLU A 152 -8.99 16.04 -7.09
N VAL A 153 -9.51 15.00 -6.45
CA VAL A 153 -8.71 13.83 -6.04
C VAL A 153 -8.19 13.09 -7.27
N PHE A 154 -8.98 12.97 -8.34
CA PHE A 154 -8.50 12.42 -9.61
C PHE A 154 -7.30 13.22 -10.15
N ARG A 155 -7.37 14.55 -10.12
CA ARG A 155 -6.25 15.40 -10.54
C ARG A 155 -5.02 15.21 -9.65
N SER A 156 -5.18 15.18 -8.33
CA SER A 156 -4.05 14.99 -7.41
C SER A 156 -3.42 13.62 -7.54
N SER A 157 -4.22 12.59 -7.87
CA SER A 157 -3.78 11.20 -8.02
C SER A 157 -2.59 11.01 -8.96
N ILE A 158 -2.53 11.80 -10.04
CA ILE A 158 -1.42 11.77 -11.00
C ILE A 158 -0.12 12.21 -10.31
N SER A 159 -0.19 13.26 -9.48
CA SER A 159 0.96 13.76 -8.73
C SER A 159 1.40 12.77 -7.66
N ASP A 160 0.45 12.10 -7.00
CA ASP A 160 0.76 11.13 -5.96
C ASP A 160 1.44 9.88 -6.52
N VAL A 161 0.95 9.34 -7.64
CA VAL A 161 1.63 8.24 -8.34
C VAL A 161 3.05 8.67 -8.77
N LEU A 162 3.21 9.87 -9.36
CA LEU A 162 4.52 10.39 -9.75
C LEU A 162 5.49 10.54 -8.57
N ARG A 163 5.01 10.93 -7.38
CA ARG A 163 5.82 11.00 -6.16
C ARG A 163 6.35 9.63 -5.77
N PHE A 164 5.51 8.60 -5.75
CA PHE A 164 5.94 7.24 -5.42
C PHE A 164 6.94 6.66 -6.43
N GLN A 165 6.83 7.03 -7.71
CA GLN A 165 7.86 6.69 -8.70
C GLN A 165 9.22 7.30 -8.33
N MET A 166 9.26 8.54 -7.87
CA MET A 166 10.49 9.20 -7.41
C MET A 166 11.01 8.61 -6.10
N HIS A 167 10.12 8.10 -5.23
CA HIS A 167 10.49 7.39 -4.01
C HIS A 167 10.96 5.95 -4.25
N GLY A 168 10.97 5.49 -5.50
CA GLY A 168 11.45 4.16 -5.87
C GLY A 168 10.46 3.03 -5.59
N VAL A 169 9.22 3.34 -5.23
CA VAL A 169 8.12 2.36 -5.12
C VAL A 169 7.40 2.36 -6.46
N THR A 170 7.92 1.60 -7.42
CA THR A 170 7.46 1.72 -8.81
C THR A 170 6.18 0.95 -9.09
N MET A 171 5.88 -0.11 -8.34
CA MET A 171 4.60 -0.82 -8.41
C MET A 171 3.55 -0.08 -7.59
N THR A 172 3.14 1.10 -8.06
CA THR A 172 2.15 1.96 -7.38
C THR A 172 0.98 2.28 -8.29
N GLY A 173 -0.17 2.48 -7.65
CA GLY A 173 -1.43 2.84 -8.25
C GLY A 173 -2.32 3.46 -7.19
N ILE A 174 -3.44 4.01 -7.64
CA ILE A 174 -4.41 4.68 -6.78
C ILE A 174 -5.81 4.26 -7.22
N GLY A 175 -6.67 4.03 -6.24
CA GLY A 175 -8.03 3.57 -6.48
C GLY A 175 -8.83 4.52 -7.33
N ALA A 176 -9.49 3.97 -8.35
CA ALA A 176 -10.49 4.68 -9.14
C ALA A 176 -11.90 4.21 -8.71
N CYS A 177 -12.88 5.11 -8.81
CA CYS A 177 -14.29 4.79 -8.54
C CYS A 177 -14.60 4.36 -7.09
N GLU A 178 -13.70 4.64 -6.14
CA GLU A 178 -13.88 4.29 -4.73
C GLU A 178 -14.51 5.45 -3.96
N ASN A 179 -15.16 5.15 -2.83
CA ASN A 179 -15.86 6.15 -2.02
C ASN A 179 -16.83 7.01 -2.86
N PRO A 180 -17.79 6.37 -3.57
CA PRO A 180 -18.71 7.07 -4.45
C PRO A 180 -19.50 8.12 -3.68
N SER A 181 -19.77 9.24 -4.34
CA SER A 181 -20.55 10.33 -3.76
C SER A 181 -22.04 9.95 -3.72
N GLN A 182 -22.87 10.78 -3.07
CA GLN A 182 -24.32 10.58 -3.14
C GLN A 182 -24.91 10.89 -4.53
N ASN A 183 -24.12 11.43 -5.47
CA ASN A 183 -24.57 11.81 -6.81
C ASN A 183 -24.03 10.86 -7.89
N GLN A 184 -24.82 9.84 -8.21
CA GLN A 184 -24.42 8.69 -9.03
C GLN A 184 -24.06 9.02 -10.49
N GLU A 185 -24.70 10.01 -11.13
CA GLU A 185 -24.45 10.31 -12.55
C GLU A 185 -23.07 10.96 -12.78
N ASN A 186 -22.63 11.86 -11.89
CA ASN A 186 -21.31 12.47 -11.97
C ASN A 186 -20.20 11.44 -11.66
N ASP A 187 -20.52 10.44 -10.83
CA ASP A 187 -19.59 9.36 -10.50
C ASP A 187 -19.30 8.44 -11.69
N GLU A 188 -20.24 8.25 -12.64
CA GLU A 188 -20.03 7.33 -13.78
C GLU A 188 -19.02 7.91 -14.77
N GLU A 189 -19.18 9.19 -15.14
CA GLU A 189 -18.22 9.86 -16.00
C GLU A 189 -16.84 9.90 -15.35
N LEU A 190 -16.77 10.32 -14.08
CA LEU A 190 -15.52 10.38 -13.33
C LEU A 190 -14.84 9.00 -13.28
N CYS A 191 -15.59 7.95 -12.97
CA CYS A 191 -15.07 6.58 -12.92
C CYS A 191 -14.48 6.15 -14.27
N VAL A 192 -15.18 6.39 -15.38
CA VAL A 192 -14.68 6.09 -16.72
C VAL A 192 -13.41 6.88 -17.04
N ARG A 193 -13.38 8.19 -16.76
CA ARG A 193 -12.20 9.05 -17.01
C ARG A 193 -11.01 8.63 -16.18
N TRP A 194 -11.24 8.32 -14.91
CA TRP A 194 -10.18 7.90 -14.01
C TRP A 194 -9.61 6.55 -14.44
N LEU A 195 -10.45 5.57 -14.76
CA LEU A 195 -9.99 4.28 -15.29
C LEU A 195 -9.21 4.44 -16.59
N GLN A 196 -9.66 5.30 -17.51
CA GLN A 196 -8.93 5.63 -18.74
C GLN A 196 -7.53 6.21 -18.48
N CYS A 197 -7.32 6.88 -17.34
CA CYS A 197 -6.00 7.34 -16.91
C CYS A 197 -5.22 6.23 -16.17
N ALA A 198 -5.89 5.51 -15.28
CA ALA A 198 -5.28 4.50 -14.42
C ALA A 198 -4.78 3.27 -15.19
N ILE A 199 -5.23 3.04 -16.43
CA ILE A 199 -4.67 2.01 -17.30
C ILE A 199 -3.17 2.19 -17.59
N PHE A 200 -2.60 3.37 -17.30
CA PHE A 200 -1.17 3.65 -17.45
C PHE A 200 -0.40 3.54 -16.13
N TYR A 201 -1.08 3.35 -14.99
CA TYR A 201 -0.41 3.15 -13.70
C TYR A 201 0.15 1.72 -13.57
N PRO A 202 1.33 1.52 -12.95
CA PRO A 202 1.92 0.21 -12.76
C PRO A 202 0.99 -0.76 -12.04
N LEU A 203 0.37 -0.32 -10.95
CA LEU A 203 -0.70 -1.03 -10.27
C LEU A 203 -2.04 -0.45 -10.72
N LEU A 204 -2.92 -1.30 -11.24
CA LEU A 204 -4.32 -0.97 -11.49
C LEU A 204 -5.16 -1.94 -10.68
N GLN A 205 -5.81 -1.41 -9.65
CA GLN A 205 -6.68 -2.15 -8.75
C GLN A 205 -7.90 -1.29 -8.48
N LEU A 206 -9.04 -1.95 -8.32
CA LEU A 206 -10.25 -1.38 -7.77
C LEU A 206 -10.48 -2.08 -6.44
N HIS A 207 -10.62 -1.33 -5.35
CA HIS A 207 -10.97 -1.89 -4.06
C HIS A 207 -12.45 -2.33 -4.04
N TYR A 208 -12.90 -2.81 -2.87
CA TYR A 208 -14.25 -3.33 -2.67
C TYR A 208 -15.34 -2.36 -3.15
N GLU A 209 -15.27 -1.10 -2.74
CA GLU A 209 -16.25 -0.07 -3.07
C GLU A 209 -16.30 0.20 -4.57
N GLY A 210 -15.12 0.32 -5.21
CA GLY A 210 -15.03 0.53 -6.67
C GLY A 210 -15.54 -0.67 -7.46
N THR A 211 -15.30 -1.89 -6.97
CA THR A 211 -15.82 -3.11 -7.57
C THR A 211 -17.34 -3.19 -7.44
N GLU A 212 -17.88 -2.88 -6.26
CA GLU A 212 -19.33 -2.84 -6.02
C GLU A 212 -20.01 -1.78 -6.90
N TYR A 213 -19.39 -0.59 -7.02
CA TYR A 213 -19.85 0.47 -7.91
C TYR A 213 -19.93 0.00 -9.36
N LEU A 214 -18.85 -0.60 -9.89
CA LEU A 214 -18.86 -1.13 -11.26
C LEU A 214 -19.91 -2.21 -11.47
N HIS A 215 -20.14 -3.09 -10.48
CA HIS A 215 -21.19 -4.09 -10.55
C HIS A 215 -22.59 -3.47 -10.69
N LYS A 216 -22.86 -2.36 -9.99
CA LYS A 216 -24.12 -1.63 -10.10
C LYS A 216 -24.27 -0.92 -11.45
N SER A 217 -23.17 -0.39 -12.00
CA SER A 217 -23.13 0.28 -13.31
C SER A 217 -23.09 -0.68 -14.51
N LEU A 218 -23.13 -2.01 -14.32
CA LEU A 218 -23.16 -3.00 -15.42
C LEU A 218 -24.34 -2.84 -16.38
N SER A 219 -25.42 -2.16 -15.95
CA SER A 219 -26.59 -1.86 -16.79
C SER A 219 -26.30 -0.79 -17.86
N ASN A 220 -25.32 0.09 -17.63
CA ASN A 220 -24.92 1.13 -18.58
C ASN A 220 -23.92 0.58 -19.61
N LYS A 221 -24.41 0.20 -20.79
CA LYS A 221 -23.59 -0.42 -21.85
C LYS A 221 -22.48 0.49 -22.38
N GLU A 222 -22.66 1.81 -22.36
CA GLU A 222 -21.66 2.76 -22.86
C GLU A 222 -20.48 2.88 -21.89
N VAL A 223 -20.76 2.92 -20.59
CA VAL A 223 -19.74 2.88 -19.52
C VAL A 223 -18.93 1.59 -19.61
N ILE A 224 -19.59 0.44 -19.68
CA ILE A 224 -18.92 -0.87 -19.78
C ILE A 224 -18.10 -1.00 -21.07
N HIS A 225 -18.60 -0.49 -22.19
CA HIS A 225 -17.85 -0.47 -23.43
C HIS A 225 -16.57 0.37 -23.31
N SER A 226 -16.67 1.56 -22.69
CA SER A 226 -15.54 2.46 -22.49
C SER A 226 -14.48 1.85 -21.57
N ILE A 227 -14.89 1.25 -20.45
CA ILE A 227 -13.99 0.57 -19.51
C ILE A 227 -13.31 -0.63 -20.17
N ARG A 228 -14.07 -1.45 -20.92
CA ARG A 228 -13.51 -2.60 -21.64
C ARG A 228 -12.44 -2.15 -22.63
N ASN A 229 -12.70 -1.11 -23.43
CA ASN A 229 -11.73 -0.60 -24.40
C ASN A 229 -10.45 -0.11 -23.72
N ALA A 230 -10.59 0.61 -22.60
CA ALA A 230 -9.44 1.07 -21.81
C ALA A 230 -8.62 -0.10 -21.27
N LEU A 231 -9.27 -1.10 -20.67
CA LEU A 231 -8.61 -2.30 -20.16
C LEU A 231 -7.95 -3.09 -21.31
N SER A 232 -8.64 -3.34 -22.42
CA SER A 232 -8.05 -3.99 -23.59
C SER A 232 -6.77 -3.28 -24.05
N ARG A 233 -6.77 -1.94 -24.07
CA ARG A 233 -5.58 -1.15 -24.38
C ARG A 233 -4.45 -1.36 -23.37
N ARG A 234 -4.76 -1.46 -22.07
CA ARG A 234 -3.76 -1.82 -21.05
C ARG A 234 -3.11 -3.16 -21.37
N TYR A 235 -3.93 -4.18 -21.66
CA TYR A 235 -3.45 -5.53 -21.94
C TYR A 235 -2.57 -5.59 -23.19
N GLU A 236 -2.86 -4.79 -24.22
CA GLU A 236 -1.98 -4.60 -25.39
C GLU A 236 -0.63 -3.98 -25.01
N LEU A 237 -0.61 -3.05 -24.05
CA LEU A 237 0.58 -2.32 -23.61
C LEU A 237 1.37 -3.05 -22.50
N LEU A 238 0.90 -4.20 -21.99
CA LEU A 238 1.58 -4.94 -20.93
C LEU A 238 3.05 -5.26 -21.23
N PRO A 239 3.46 -5.65 -22.45
CA PRO A 239 4.87 -5.87 -22.76
C PRO A 239 5.72 -4.61 -22.56
N GLN A 240 5.19 -3.44 -22.91
CA GLN A 240 5.86 -2.16 -22.70
C GLN A 240 5.91 -1.81 -21.20
N LEU A 241 4.80 -1.95 -20.48
CA LEU A 241 4.75 -1.70 -19.05
C LEU A 241 5.74 -2.60 -18.28
N TYR A 242 5.80 -3.87 -18.63
CA TYR A 242 6.74 -4.82 -18.02
C TYR A 242 8.20 -4.50 -18.36
N THR A 243 8.48 -4.05 -19.57
CA THR A 243 9.82 -3.57 -19.95
C THR A 243 10.24 -2.35 -19.13
N LEU A 244 9.32 -1.42 -18.87
CA LEU A 244 9.58 -0.26 -18.01
C LEU A 244 9.83 -0.68 -16.56
N LEU A 245 9.07 -1.64 -16.02
CA LEU A 245 9.31 -2.21 -14.70
C LEU A 245 10.66 -2.93 -14.62
N TYR A 246 11.05 -3.64 -15.68
CA TYR A 246 12.40 -4.23 -15.78
C TYR A 246 13.48 -3.16 -15.72
N LEU A 247 13.35 -2.07 -16.49
CA LEU A 247 14.30 -0.96 -16.46
C LEU A 247 14.33 -0.26 -15.10
N ALA A 248 13.19 -0.14 -14.42
CA ALA A 248 13.11 0.34 -13.05
C ALA A 248 13.94 -0.54 -12.10
N HIS A 249 13.76 -1.86 -12.20
CA HIS A 249 14.50 -2.82 -11.38
C HIS A 249 16.02 -2.78 -11.61
N ILE A 250 16.48 -2.74 -12.88
CA ILE A 250 17.92 -2.84 -13.18
C ILE A 250 18.66 -1.50 -13.21
N LYS A 251 17.96 -0.36 -13.37
CA LYS A 251 18.58 0.97 -13.55
C LYS A 251 18.02 2.05 -12.61
N GLY A 252 17.00 1.74 -11.81
CA GLY A 252 16.32 2.75 -10.98
C GLY A 252 15.53 3.79 -11.78
N SER A 253 15.14 3.48 -13.03
CA SER A 253 14.29 4.38 -13.82
C SER A 253 12.85 4.38 -13.30
N THR A 254 12.09 5.43 -13.57
CA THR A 254 10.65 5.47 -13.28
C THR A 254 9.82 4.82 -14.39
N VAL A 255 8.63 4.31 -14.05
CA VAL A 255 7.66 3.76 -15.01
C VAL A 255 6.71 4.84 -15.49
N VAL A 256 6.03 5.50 -14.56
CA VAL A 256 5.27 6.74 -14.84
C VAL A 256 6.24 7.89 -14.66
N ARG A 257 6.41 8.73 -15.69
CA ARG A 257 7.46 9.75 -15.70
C ARG A 257 6.86 11.14 -15.80
N PRO A 258 7.35 12.11 -15.00
CA PRO A 258 6.96 13.48 -15.20
C PRO A 258 7.61 14.00 -16.49
N LEU A 259 6.91 14.84 -17.25
CA LEU A 259 7.39 15.34 -18.54
C LEU A 259 8.75 16.07 -18.40
N PHE A 260 8.96 16.82 -17.33
CA PHE A 260 10.23 17.53 -17.10
C PHE A 260 11.44 16.58 -17.01
N SER A 261 11.24 15.31 -16.66
CA SER A 261 12.34 14.32 -16.60
C SER A 261 12.82 13.87 -17.98
N GLN A 262 12.01 14.08 -19.02
CA GLN A 262 12.35 13.75 -20.42
C GLN A 262 12.61 15.02 -21.25
N PHE A 263 11.99 16.13 -20.87
CA PHE A 263 12.04 17.41 -21.56
C PHE A 263 12.53 18.50 -20.60
N SER A 264 13.81 18.43 -20.24
CA SER A 264 14.44 19.36 -19.29
C SER A 264 14.95 20.66 -19.94
N ASN A 265 14.74 20.83 -21.24
CA ASN A 265 15.28 21.92 -22.07
C ASN A 265 14.15 22.69 -22.75
#